data_AF-A0A225W3L9-F1
#
_entry.id   AF-A0A225W3L9-F1
#
_cell.length_a   1.000
_cell.length_b   1.000
_cell.length_c   1.000
_cell.angle_alpha   90.00
_cell.angle_beta   90.00
_cell.angle_gamma   90.00
#
_symmetry.space_group_name_H-M   'P 1'
#
loop_
_entity.id
_entity.type
_entity.pdbx_description
1 polymer ?
#
loop_
_entity_poly.entity_id
_entity_poly.type
_entity_poly.pdbx_seq_one_letter_code
_entity_poly.pdbx_strand_id
1 'polypeptide(L)'
;MLEGEAYRPEVSEKLADLIKGLLSAKMINYSRSPWASPIVVIIKKNGVDITLCIDYRLVNSLTQLMFYPMPLINDLLEDLESTLWFCSLDMASGFWVVKMTDRARLISAFITPFGLFE
;
A
#
# COMPACT_ATOMS: atom_id res chain seq x y z
N MET A 1 -7.99 -9.72 -14.89
CA MET A 1 -9.07 -8.90 -14.29
C MET A 1 -10.07 -9.93 -13.79
N LEU A 2 -10.04 -10.25 -12.49
CA LEU A 2 -10.88 -11.31 -11.94
C LEU A 2 -12.07 -10.64 -11.25
N GLU A 3 -13.13 -10.44 -12.03
CA GLU A 3 -14.46 -10.16 -11.50
C GLU A 3 -14.99 -11.46 -10.87
N GLY A 4 -15.34 -11.42 -9.59
CA GLY A 4 -16.36 -12.32 -9.03
C GLY A 4 -16.06 -13.82 -8.87
N GLU A 5 -14.86 -14.34 -9.17
CA GLU A 5 -14.54 -15.72 -8.81
C GLU A 5 -14.31 -15.85 -7.31
N ALA A 6 -15.14 -16.68 -6.66
CA ALA A 6 -15.02 -17.03 -5.26
C ALA A 6 -13.56 -17.44 -4.97
N TYR A 7 -12.89 -16.66 -4.11
CA TYR A 7 -11.54 -16.97 -3.66
C TYR A 7 -11.48 -18.44 -3.21
N ARG A 8 -10.40 -19.15 -3.55
CA ARG A 8 -10.14 -20.45 -2.91
C ARG A 8 -10.26 -20.26 -1.39
N PRO A 9 -10.91 -21.18 -0.66
CA PRO A 9 -11.20 -21.00 0.77
C PRO A 9 -9.94 -20.68 1.58
N GLU A 10 -8.81 -21.31 1.24
CA GLU A 10 -7.48 -21.06 1.84
C GLU A 10 -6.99 -19.62 1.69
N VAL A 11 -7.29 -18.96 0.57
CA VAL A 11 -6.92 -17.56 0.31
C VAL A 11 -7.83 -16.62 1.09
N SER A 12 -9.12 -16.96 1.20
CA SER A 12 -10.09 -16.18 1.97
C SER A 12 -9.75 -16.14 3.46
N GLU A 13 -9.32 -17.27 4.04
CA GLU A 13 -8.92 -17.34 5.45
C GLU A 13 -7.68 -16.48 5.72
N LYS A 14 -6.64 -16.62 4.88
CA LYS A 14 -5.43 -15.79 4.98
C LYS A 14 -5.72 -14.30 4.78
N LEU A 15 -6.64 -13.96 3.89
CA LEU A 15 -7.06 -12.58 3.67
C LEU A 15 -7.77 -12.01 4.92
N ALA A 16 -8.63 -12.81 5.56
CA ALA A 16 -9.29 -12.41 6.80
C ALA A 16 -8.28 -12.17 7.93
N ASP A 17 -7.30 -13.06 8.09
CA ASP A 17 -6.22 -12.91 9.08
C ASP A 17 -5.36 -11.67 8.80
N LEU A 18 -5.03 -11.41 7.53
CA LEU A 18 -4.28 -10.23 7.12
C LEU A 18 -5.04 -8.94 7.44
N ILE A 19 -6.34 -8.87 7.11
CA ILE A 19 -7.18 -7.69 7.44
C ILE A 19 -7.26 -7.49 8.95
N LYS A 20 -7.43 -8.58 9.72
CA LYS A 20 -7.47 -8.52 11.18
C LYS A 20 -6.16 -8.03 11.78
N GLY A 21 -5.02 -8.44 11.20
CA GLY A 21 -3.69 -7.94 11.56
C GLY A 21 -3.52 -6.45 11.25
N LEU A 22 -3.98 -5.98 10.09
CA LEU A 22 -3.93 -4.55 9.73
C LEU A 22 -4.82 -3.69 10.65
N LEU A 23 -6.00 -4.19 11.02
CA LEU A 23 -6.90 -3.53 11.97
C LEU A 23 -6.29 -3.47 13.38
N SER A 24 -5.70 -4.56 13.87
CA SER A 24 -5.07 -4.58 15.20
C SER A 24 -3.83 -3.69 15.28
N ALA A 25 -3.07 -3.59 14.19
CA ALA A 25 -1.96 -2.65 14.04
C ALA A 25 -2.40 -1.19 13.87
N LYS A 26 -3.72 -0.92 13.76
CA LYS A 26 -4.30 0.42 13.50
C LYS A 26 -3.76 1.06 12.21
N MET A 27 -3.35 0.24 11.24
CA MET A 27 -2.91 0.68 9.93
C MET A 27 -4.11 0.99 9.02
N ILE A 28 -5.23 0.29 9.22
CA ILE A 28 -6.50 0.52 8.53
C ILE A 28 -7.63 0.61 9.56
N ASN A 29 -8.76 1.19 9.14
CA ASN A 29 -10.01 1.27 9.90
C ASN A 29 -11.20 0.90 9.01
N TYR A 30 -12.36 0.64 9.62
CA TYR A 30 -13.61 0.57 8.86
C TYR A 30 -13.95 1.92 8.24
N SER A 31 -14.39 1.90 7.00
CA SER A 31 -14.75 3.10 6.25
C SER A 31 -16.25 3.19 5.98
N ARG A 32 -16.73 4.41 5.80
CA ARG A 32 -18.05 4.74 5.21
C ARG A 32 -17.90 5.65 4.00
N SER A 33 -16.72 5.64 3.39
CA SER A 33 -16.40 6.48 2.24
C SER A 33 -17.30 6.13 1.05
N PRO A 34 -17.68 7.12 0.21
CA PRO A 34 -18.30 6.84 -1.08
C PRO A 34 -17.33 6.20 -2.09
N TRP A 35 -16.02 6.18 -1.79
CA TRP A 35 -15.00 5.54 -2.62
C TRP A 35 -14.83 4.07 -2.23
N ALA A 36 -14.57 3.24 -3.22
CA ALA A 36 -14.33 1.82 -3.03
C ALA A 36 -13.43 1.26 -4.14
N SER A 37 -12.12 1.25 -3.91
CA SER A 37 -11.18 0.58 -4.80
C SER A 37 -11.19 -0.94 -4.55
N PRO A 38 -11.25 -1.78 -5.61
CA PRO A 38 -11.24 -3.22 -5.44
C PRO A 38 -9.84 -3.71 -5.00
N ILE A 39 -9.82 -4.83 -4.28
CA ILE A 39 -8.58 -5.51 -3.92
C ILE A 39 -8.18 -6.57 -4.94
N VAL A 40 -6.87 -6.79 -5.03
CA VAL A 40 -6.22 -7.85 -5.81
C VAL A 40 -5.31 -8.61 -4.86
N VAL A 41 -5.53 -9.91 -4.70
CA VAL A 41 -4.65 -10.75 -3.89
C VAL A 41 -3.62 -11.42 -4.78
N ILE A 42 -2.35 -11.29 -4.42
CA ILE A 42 -1.22 -11.90 -5.12
C ILE A 42 -0.61 -12.96 -4.23
N ILE A 43 -0.42 -14.18 -4.76
CA ILE A 43 0.30 -15.24 -4.08
C ILE A 43 1.80 -15.03 -4.31
N LYS A 44 2.60 -14.95 -3.24
CA LYS A 44 4.05 -14.81 -3.35
C LYS A 44 4.69 -16.07 -3.92
N LYS A 45 5.94 -15.94 -4.39
CA LYS A 45 6.70 -17.05 -5.00
C LYS A 45 6.86 -18.29 -4.09
N ASN A 46 6.76 -18.11 -2.77
CA ASN A 46 6.80 -19.21 -1.82
C ASN A 46 5.50 -20.05 -1.80
N GLY A 47 4.47 -19.67 -2.55
CA GLY A 47 3.21 -20.41 -2.70
C GLY A 47 2.29 -20.36 -1.47
N VAL A 48 2.77 -19.80 -0.36
CA VAL A 48 2.07 -19.80 0.92
C VAL A 48 1.62 -18.39 1.30
N ASP A 49 2.47 -17.39 1.13
CA ASP A 49 2.14 -16.04 1.58
C ASP A 49 1.33 -15.30 0.52
N ILE A 50 0.46 -14.41 1.01
CA ILE A 50 -0.32 -13.51 0.17
C ILE A 50 0.12 -12.06 0.38
N THR A 51 0.00 -11.25 -0.68
CA THR A 51 0.09 -9.80 -0.61
C THR A 51 -1.26 -9.22 -1.03
N LEU A 52 -1.81 -8.36 -0.17
CA LEU A 52 -2.98 -7.56 -0.51
C LEU A 52 -2.53 -6.34 -1.33
N CYS A 53 -3.02 -6.23 -2.55
CA CYS A 53 -2.83 -5.05 -3.39
C CYS A 53 -4.18 -4.36 -3.60
N ILE A 54 -4.19 -3.03 -3.54
CA ILE A 54 -5.40 -2.24 -3.81
C ILE A 54 -5.26 -1.65 -5.21
N ASP A 55 -6.27 -1.81 -6.05
CA ASP A 55 -6.26 -1.29 -7.41
C ASP A 55 -6.61 0.21 -7.41
N TYR A 56 -5.58 1.04 -7.26
CA TYR A 56 -5.68 2.49 -7.34
C TYR A 56 -5.52 3.05 -8.76
N ARG A 57 -5.60 2.25 -9.83
CA ARG A 57 -5.39 2.78 -11.20
C ARG A 57 -6.30 3.96 -11.54
N LEU A 58 -7.57 3.89 -11.16
CA LEU A 58 -8.53 4.98 -11.35
C LEU A 58 -8.25 6.17 -10.42
N VAL A 59 -7.93 5.92 -9.15
CA VAL A 59 -7.60 6.98 -8.19
C VAL A 59 -6.36 7.74 -8.65
N ASN A 60 -5.34 7.02 -9.13
CA ASN A 60 -4.09 7.57 -9.61
C ASN A 60 -4.29 8.42 -10.88
N SER A 61 -5.22 8.07 -11.77
CA SER A 61 -5.51 8.89 -12.96
C SER A 61 -6.26 10.18 -12.63
N LEU A 62 -7.00 10.22 -11.52
CA LEU A 62 -7.69 11.40 -11.01
C LEU A 62 -6.82 12.27 -10.09
N THR A 63 -5.66 11.76 -9.66
CA THR A 63 -4.78 12.44 -8.72
C THR A 63 -3.76 13.29 -9.47
N GLN A 64 -3.63 14.55 -9.06
CA GLN A 64 -2.61 15.43 -9.59
C GLN A 64 -1.22 14.94 -9.14
N LEU A 65 -0.31 14.75 -10.09
CA LEU A 65 1.08 14.43 -9.78
C LEU A 65 1.74 15.61 -9.07
N MET A 66 2.32 15.34 -7.91
CA MET A 66 3.19 16.28 -7.22
C MET A 66 4.58 16.20 -7.85
N PHE A 67 5.09 17.32 -8.35
CA PHE A 67 6.46 17.40 -8.82
C PHE A 67 7.39 17.63 -7.62
N TYR A 68 8.11 16.58 -7.23
CA TYR A 68 9.20 16.67 -6.28
C TYR A 68 10.50 16.47 -7.06
N PRO A 69 11.36 17.49 -7.21
CA PRO A 69 12.60 17.35 -7.95
C PRO A 69 13.48 16.33 -7.23
N MET A 70 13.69 15.19 -7.87
CA MET A 70 14.68 14.22 -7.40
C MET A 70 16.07 14.74 -7.80
N PRO A 71 17.02 14.86 -6.87
CA PRO A 71 18.38 15.29 -7.20
C PRO A 71 19.01 14.34 -8.21
N LEU A 72 19.89 14.86 -9.06
CA LEU A 72 20.63 14.01 -9.99
C LEU A 72 21.59 13.11 -9.21
N ILE A 73 21.82 11.91 -9.73
CA ILE A 73 22.73 10.98 -9.06
C ILE A 73 24.15 11.54 -8.95
N ASN A 74 24.58 12.35 -9.92
CA ASN A 74 25.90 12.99 -9.90
C ASN A 74 26.00 14.02 -8.78
N ASP A 75 24.98 14.86 -8.62
CA ASP A 75 24.92 15.86 -7.53
C ASP A 75 25.02 15.17 -6.16
N LEU A 76 24.33 14.04 -5.99
CA LEU A 76 24.41 13.25 -4.77
C LEU A 76 25.80 12.63 -4.54
N LEU A 77 26.51 12.25 -5.60
CA LEU A 77 27.82 11.60 -5.51
C LEU A 77 28.94 12.60 -5.23
N GLU A 78 28.89 13.81 -5.79
CA GLU A 78 29.86 14.88 -5.52
C GLU A 78 29.90 15.22 -4.02
N ASP A 79 28.73 15.30 -3.37
CA ASP A 79 28.63 15.55 -1.93
C ASP A 79 29.25 14.39 -1.10
N LEU A 80 29.22 13.17 -1.62
CA LEU A 80 29.74 11.98 -0.96
C LEU A 80 31.27 11.84 -1.09
N GLU A 81 31.90 12.36 -2.15
CA GLU A 81 33.35 12.22 -2.39
C GLU A 81 34.23 12.76 -1.23
N SER A 82 33.72 13.73 -0.48
CA SER A 82 34.44 14.34 0.65
C SER A 82 34.33 13.54 1.98
N THR A 83 33.56 12.45 2.01
CA THR A 83 33.21 11.71 3.24
C THR A 83 33.98 10.39 3.36
N LEU A 84 34.53 10.11 4.55
CA LEU A 84 35.34 8.91 4.82
C LEU A 84 34.51 7.66 5.17
N TRP A 85 33.29 7.83 5.70
CA TRP A 85 32.42 6.74 6.16
C TRP A 85 30.97 6.98 5.75
N PHE A 86 30.34 5.95 5.18
CA PHE A 86 28.93 5.98 4.79
C PHE A 86 28.11 5.02 5.63
N CYS A 87 26.88 5.43 5.93
CA CYS A 87 25.87 4.55 6.52
C CYS A 87 24.64 4.58 5.62
N SER A 88 24.20 3.40 5.17
CA SER A 88 22.93 3.25 4.47
C SER A 88 21.87 2.82 5.47
N LEU A 89 20.79 3.59 5.56
CA LEU A 89 19.65 3.32 6.41
C LEU A 89 18.43 3.07 5.52
N ASP A 90 17.80 1.91 5.68
CA ASP A 90 16.56 1.59 4.98
C ASP A 90 15.36 1.87 5.89
N MET A 91 14.43 2.70 5.42
CA MET A 91 13.16 2.92 6.10
C MET A 91 12.18 1.81 5.70
N ALA A 92 12.41 0.62 6.25
CA ALA A 92 11.55 -0.53 6.01
C ALA A 92 10.09 -0.18 6.34
N SER A 93 9.17 -0.48 5.43
CA SER A 93 7.74 -0.17 5.58
C SER A 93 7.41 1.32 5.67
N GLY A 94 8.25 2.19 5.11
CA GLY A 94 8.15 3.63 5.27
C GLY A 94 6.81 4.27 4.89
N PHE A 95 6.07 3.67 3.96
CA PHE A 95 4.71 4.11 3.59
C PHE A 95 3.72 4.09 4.77
N TRP A 96 3.89 3.18 5.72
CA TRP A 96 2.98 3.02 6.86
C TRP A 96 3.25 4.00 8.01
N VAL A 97 4.44 4.61 8.03
CA VAL A 97 4.82 5.58 9.07
C VAL A 97 4.18 6.95 8.80
N VAL A 98 3.99 7.28 7.53
CA VAL A 98 3.43 8.58 7.12
C VAL A 98 1.91 8.53 7.18
N LYS A 99 1.32 9.36 8.04
CA LYS A 99 -0.14 9.46 8.17
C LYS A 99 -0.74 10.15 6.95
N MET A 100 -1.83 9.59 6.45
CA MET A 100 -2.66 10.22 5.42
C MET A 100 -3.52 11.34 6.01
N THR A 101 -3.83 12.33 5.18
CA THR A 101 -4.87 13.33 5.49
C THR A 101 -6.25 12.66 5.50
N ASP A 102 -7.23 13.24 6.19
CA ASP A 102 -8.59 12.69 6.23
C ASP A 102 -9.22 12.57 4.83
N ARG A 103 -8.94 13.54 3.96
CA ARG A 103 -9.36 13.48 2.55
C ARG A 103 -8.72 12.32 1.80
N ALA A 104 -7.42 12.10 1.98
CA ALA A 104 -6.71 11.03 1.31
C ALA A 104 -7.19 9.65 1.81
N ARG A 105 -7.44 9.50 3.11
CA ARG A 105 -8.05 8.29 3.70
C ARG A 105 -9.36 7.90 3.02
N LEU A 106 -10.26 8.88 2.85
CA LEU A 106 -11.54 8.62 2.19
C LEU A 106 -11.35 8.15 0.74
N ILE A 107 -10.42 8.74 -0.01
CA ILE A 107 -10.16 8.38 -1.41
C ILE A 107 -9.47 7.01 -1.51
N SER A 108 -8.63 6.66 -0.53
CA SER A 108 -7.93 5.37 -0.45
C SER A 108 -8.80 4.24 0.11
N ALA A 109 -10.11 4.46 0.29
CA ALA A 109 -10.99 3.42 0.77
C ALA A 109 -11.05 2.24 -0.22
N PHE A 110 -11.00 1.02 0.30
CA PHE A 110 -10.97 -0.21 -0.48
C PHE A 110 -12.01 -1.22 0.02
N ILE A 111 -12.56 -1.98 -0.93
CA ILE A 111 -13.62 -2.96 -0.67
C ILE A 111 -13.08 -4.38 -0.70
N THR A 112 -13.48 -5.16 0.28
CA THR A 112 -13.18 -6.58 0.42
C THR A 112 -14.48 -7.37 0.64
N PRO A 113 -14.47 -8.71 0.50
CA PRO A 113 -15.62 -9.53 0.87
C PRO A 113 -16.08 -9.37 2.33
N PHE A 114 -15.22 -8.84 3.21
CA PHE A 114 -15.47 -8.68 4.64
C PHE A 114 -15.96 -7.27 5.03
N GLY A 115 -15.96 -6.33 4.08
CA GLY A 115 -16.38 -4.95 4.32
C GLY A 115 -15.52 -3.92 3.61
N LEU A 116 -15.83 -2.65 3.90
CA LEU A 116 -15.15 -1.47 3.39
C LEU A 116 -14.18 -0.91 4.44
N PHE A 117 -12.96 -0.62 4.03
CA PHE A 117 -11.86 -0.19 4.89
C PHE A 117 -11.11 1.00 4.30
N GLU A 118 -10.40 1.75 5.15
CA GLU A 118 -9.54 2.90 4.78
C GLU A 118 -8.31 3.06 5.68
#